data_AF-A0A9P0PC17-F1
#
_entry.id   AF-A0A9P0PC17-F1
#
_cell.length_a   1.000
_cell.length_b   1.000
_cell.length_c   1.000
_cell.angle_alpha   90.00
_cell.angle_beta   90.00
_cell.angle_gamma   90.00
#
_symmetry.space_group_name_H-M   'P 1'
#
loop_
_entity.id
_entity.type
_entity.pdbx_description
1 polymer ?
#
loop_
_entity_poly.entity_id
_entity_poly.type
_entity_poly.pdbx_seq_one_letter_code
_entity_poly.pdbx_strand_id
1 'polypeptide(L)'
;MSYIIDALEPYTDVVAQVASIVTIAHMFTGVLLCRDIYNKKSTQGTPAMPFIGGIAMGAMVLKHGLILNDTAMLQVNTVGIILNLAYIGVYYHYSKDKYNEVLRPLGIAVAIVSVVIGYAHVESADKVEFRYGMVVTILMLMLLGAPLLDVRNIIEKKDASSIIFSLTVMAALVTFLWLLYGLVIKNAFIIFQNGVGFTLCSIQLFLLFLYGKPADHSD
;
A
#
# COMPACT_ATOMS: atom_id res chain seq x y z
N MET A 1 20.23 6.44 -16.21
CA MET A 1 19.08 7.07 -15.54
C MET A 1 18.59 8.29 -16.32
N SER A 2 19.44 9.27 -16.65
CA SER A 2 19.03 10.50 -17.36
C SER A 2 18.27 10.21 -18.65
N TYR A 3 18.78 9.32 -19.51
CA TYR A 3 18.10 8.97 -20.76
C TYR A 3 16.65 8.49 -20.60
N ILE A 4 16.35 7.70 -19.57
CA ILE A 4 14.98 7.22 -19.31
C ILE A 4 14.09 8.36 -18.83
N ILE A 5 14.62 9.23 -17.97
CA ILE A 5 13.91 10.39 -17.46
C ILE A 5 13.60 11.35 -18.62
N ASP A 6 14.61 11.69 -19.42
CA ASP A 6 14.49 12.58 -20.58
C ASP A 6 13.50 12.04 -21.61
N ALA A 7 13.44 10.72 -21.79
CA ALA A 7 12.48 10.07 -22.69
C ALA A 7 11.04 10.07 -22.16
N LEU A 8 10.84 10.08 -20.83
CA LEU A 8 9.52 10.00 -20.19
C LEU A 8 8.97 11.36 -19.75
N GLU A 9 9.81 12.38 -19.58
CA GLU A 9 9.43 13.74 -19.19
C GLU A 9 8.28 14.32 -20.06
N PRO A 10 8.25 14.13 -21.40
CA PRO A 10 7.14 14.58 -22.23
C PRO A 10 5.81 13.84 -21.98
N TYR A 11 5.87 12.69 -21.30
CA TYR A 11 4.74 11.78 -21.05
C TYR A 11 4.37 11.69 -19.57
N THR A 12 4.76 12.68 -18.75
CA THR A 12 4.53 12.70 -17.31
C THR A 12 3.08 12.35 -16.94
N ASP A 13 2.10 12.98 -17.59
CA ASP A 13 0.67 12.74 -17.32
C ASP A 13 0.24 11.32 -17.68
N VAL A 14 0.78 10.77 -18.78
CA VAL A 14 0.49 9.39 -19.21
C VAL A 14 1.05 8.40 -18.21
N VAL A 15 2.29 8.60 -17.74
CA VAL A 15 2.92 7.77 -16.70
C VAL A 15 2.09 7.80 -15.42
N ALA A 16 1.65 8.99 -15.00
CA ALA A 16 0.80 9.17 -13.83
C ALA A 16 -0.56 8.46 -13.96
N GLN A 17 -1.21 8.57 -15.12
CA GLN A 17 -2.48 7.91 -15.40
C GLN A 17 -2.35 6.38 -15.40
N VAL A 18 -1.31 5.83 -16.04
CA VAL A 18 -1.06 4.39 -16.06
C VAL A 18 -0.79 3.88 -14.64
N ALA A 19 0.06 4.57 -13.87
CA ALA A 19 0.29 4.25 -12.46
C ALA A 19 -1.04 4.25 -11.67
N SER A 20 -1.88 5.26 -11.90
CA SER A 20 -3.16 5.39 -11.22
C SER A 20 -4.15 4.28 -11.55
N ILE A 21 -4.34 3.96 -12.82
CA ILE A 21 -5.24 2.91 -13.29
C ILE A 21 -4.81 1.54 -12.73
N VAL A 22 -3.53 1.23 -12.82
CA VAL A 22 -2.99 -0.04 -12.31
C VAL A 22 -3.11 -0.12 -10.79
N THR A 23 -2.89 0.99 -10.08
CA THR A 23 -3.09 1.07 -8.63
C THR A 23 -4.54 0.81 -8.24
N ILE A 24 -5.50 1.46 -8.92
CA ILE A 24 -6.92 1.27 -8.66
C ILE A 24 -7.32 -0.19 -8.94
N ALA A 25 -6.87 -0.76 -10.06
CA ALA A 25 -7.11 -2.17 -10.37
C ALA A 25 -6.55 -3.10 -9.28
N HIS A 26 -5.35 -2.81 -8.77
CA HIS A 26 -4.76 -3.54 -7.65
C HIS A 26 -5.58 -3.39 -6.35
N MET A 27 -6.15 -2.23 -6.06
CA MET A 27 -7.00 -2.01 -4.88
C MET A 27 -8.29 -2.86 -4.88
N PHE A 28 -8.77 -3.30 -6.05
CA PHE A 28 -9.89 -4.24 -6.16
C PHE A 28 -9.53 -5.66 -5.69
N THR A 29 -8.25 -6.00 -5.48
CA THR A 29 -7.89 -7.28 -4.87
C THR A 29 -8.47 -7.46 -3.46
N GLY A 30 -8.77 -6.36 -2.74
CA GLY A 30 -9.48 -6.40 -1.46
C GLY A 30 -10.89 -7.00 -1.52
N VAL A 31 -11.52 -7.00 -2.71
CA VAL A 31 -12.80 -7.70 -2.93
C VAL A 31 -12.66 -9.20 -2.69
N LEU A 32 -11.49 -9.80 -2.99
CA LEU A 32 -11.25 -11.22 -2.77
C LEU A 32 -11.27 -11.56 -1.27
N LEU A 33 -10.66 -10.72 -0.44
CA LEU A 33 -10.72 -10.86 1.02
C LEU A 33 -12.15 -10.72 1.54
N CYS A 34 -12.90 -9.73 1.03
CA CYS A 34 -14.30 -9.54 1.39
C CYS A 34 -15.17 -10.72 0.97
N ARG A 35 -14.91 -11.30 -0.21
CA ARG A 35 -15.59 -12.51 -0.70
C ARG A 35 -15.33 -13.70 0.22
N ASP A 36 -14.10 -13.88 0.67
CA ASP A 36 -13.74 -14.97 1.58
C ASP A 36 -14.44 -14.81 2.94
N ILE A 37 -14.47 -13.58 3.49
CA ILE A 37 -15.21 -13.25 4.72
C ILE A 37 -16.72 -13.53 4.52
N TYR A 38 -17.27 -13.10 3.39
CA TYR A 38 -18.68 -13.31 3.06
C TYR A 38 -19.03 -14.79 2.95
N ASN A 39 -18.18 -15.60 2.32
CA ASN A 39 -18.40 -17.03 2.14
C ASN A 39 -18.28 -17.78 3.48
N LYS A 40 -17.28 -17.42 4.30
CA LYS A 40 -17.06 -18.03 5.63
C LYS A 40 -18.01 -17.53 6.71
N LYS A 41 -18.71 -16.40 6.47
CA LYS A 41 -19.53 -15.68 7.45
C LYS A 41 -18.77 -15.39 8.75
N SER A 42 -17.47 -15.17 8.64
CA SER A 42 -16.55 -15.05 9.76
C SER A 42 -15.29 -14.30 9.35
N THR A 43 -14.71 -13.54 10.27
CA THR A 43 -13.41 -12.85 10.11
C THR A 43 -12.22 -13.70 10.58
N GLN A 44 -12.46 -14.92 11.06
CA GLN A 44 -11.41 -15.79 11.60
C GLN A 44 -10.33 -16.11 10.56
N GLY A 45 -9.07 -15.82 10.91
CA GLY A 45 -7.92 -16.01 10.02
C GLY A 45 -7.69 -14.87 9.03
N THR A 46 -8.52 -13.82 9.04
CA THR A 46 -8.34 -12.61 8.23
C THR A 46 -8.14 -11.41 9.15
N PRO A 47 -6.95 -10.77 9.16
CA PRO A 47 -6.74 -9.58 9.98
C PRO A 47 -7.50 -8.38 9.41
N ALA A 48 -8.04 -7.50 10.27
CA ALA A 48 -8.60 -6.21 9.86
C ALA A 48 -7.53 -5.18 9.48
N MET A 49 -6.29 -5.40 9.95
CA MET A 49 -5.18 -4.46 9.84
C MET A 49 -4.89 -3.98 8.41
N PRO A 50 -5.00 -4.80 7.34
CA PRO A 50 -4.81 -4.32 5.97
C PRO A 50 -5.81 -3.21 5.58
N PHE A 51 -7.09 -3.34 5.97
CA PHE A 51 -8.11 -2.34 5.64
C PHE A 51 -7.92 -1.06 6.47
N ILE A 52 -7.66 -1.20 7.77
CA ILE A 52 -7.42 -0.06 8.67
C ILE A 52 -6.14 0.68 8.27
N GLY A 53 -5.07 -0.06 7.99
CA GLY A 53 -3.81 0.48 7.49
C GLY A 53 -3.97 1.19 6.14
N GLY A 54 -4.78 0.64 5.23
CA GLY A 54 -5.13 1.27 3.96
C GLY A 54 -5.84 2.62 4.13
N ILE A 55 -6.81 2.72 5.06
CA ILE A 55 -7.47 3.99 5.38
C ILE A 55 -6.46 4.99 5.97
N ALA A 56 -5.69 4.55 6.96
CA ALA A 56 -4.78 5.42 7.70
C ALA A 56 -3.66 5.96 6.79
N MET A 57 -2.98 5.07 6.09
CA MET A 57 -1.91 5.44 5.17
C MET A 57 -2.47 6.22 3.98
N GLY A 58 -3.61 5.81 3.42
CA GLY A 58 -4.27 6.53 2.34
C GLY A 58 -4.59 7.98 2.71
N ALA A 59 -5.11 8.24 3.91
CA ALA A 59 -5.39 9.61 4.38
C ALA A 59 -4.11 10.45 4.52
N MET A 60 -3.03 9.86 5.07
CA MET A 60 -1.76 10.56 5.23
C MET A 60 -1.10 10.87 3.88
N VAL A 61 -1.13 9.93 2.94
CA VAL A 61 -0.60 10.11 1.57
C VAL A 61 -1.48 11.06 0.75
N LEU A 62 -2.80 11.05 0.95
CA LEU A 62 -3.71 12.04 0.35
C LEU A 62 -3.33 13.46 0.77
N LYS A 63 -3.07 13.68 2.07
CA LYS A 63 -2.58 14.97 2.57
C LYS A 63 -1.21 15.33 2.00
N HIS A 64 -0.33 14.36 1.80
CA HIS A 64 0.96 14.60 1.13
C HIS A 64 0.75 15.06 -0.32
N GLY A 65 -0.16 14.42 -1.06
CA GLY A 65 -0.54 14.82 -2.42
C GLY A 65 -1.11 16.24 -2.48
N LEU A 66 -1.89 16.66 -1.47
CA LEU A 66 -2.36 18.05 -1.36
C LEU A 66 -1.21 19.04 -1.17
N ILE A 67 -0.20 18.70 -0.36
CA ILE A 67 0.99 19.55 -0.15
C ILE A 67 1.79 19.67 -1.45
N LEU A 68 1.93 18.58 -2.20
CA LEU A 68 2.66 18.51 -3.45
C LEU A 68 1.88 19.04 -4.66
N ASN A 69 0.58 19.35 -4.51
CA ASN A 69 -0.35 19.60 -5.63
C ASN A 69 -0.36 18.48 -6.69
N ASP A 70 -0.21 17.23 -6.25
CA ASP A 70 -0.14 16.05 -7.11
C ASP A 70 -1.52 15.41 -7.29
N THR A 71 -2.16 15.67 -8.44
CA THR A 71 -3.51 15.18 -8.74
C THR A 71 -3.61 13.66 -8.84
N ALA A 72 -2.54 12.97 -9.27
CA ALA A 72 -2.54 11.52 -9.39
C ALA A 72 -2.58 10.87 -8.00
N MET A 73 -1.76 11.36 -7.07
CA MET A 73 -1.80 10.95 -5.67
C MET A 73 -3.18 11.22 -5.05
N LEU A 74 -3.80 12.36 -5.35
CA LEU A 74 -5.13 12.69 -4.84
C LEU A 74 -6.19 11.67 -5.30
N GLN A 75 -6.22 11.35 -6.58
CA GLN A 75 -7.20 10.43 -7.16
C GLN A 75 -7.06 9.02 -6.57
N VAL A 76 -5.85 8.44 -6.60
CA VAL A 76 -5.66 7.05 -6.15
C VAL A 76 -5.94 6.87 -4.67
N ASN A 77 -5.51 7.81 -3.83
CA ASN A 77 -5.69 7.67 -2.38
C ASN A 77 -7.15 7.92 -1.97
N THR A 78 -7.86 8.81 -2.67
CA THR A 78 -9.31 8.99 -2.44
C THR A 78 -10.06 7.70 -2.74
N VAL A 79 -9.81 7.09 -3.91
CA VAL A 79 -10.42 5.80 -4.28
C VAL A 79 -10.04 4.71 -3.28
N GLY A 80 -8.76 4.64 -2.90
CA GLY A 80 -8.26 3.67 -1.92
C GLY A 80 -8.93 3.79 -0.56
N ILE A 81 -9.14 5.00 -0.05
CA ILE A 81 -9.85 5.24 1.22
C ILE A 81 -11.31 4.76 1.10
N ILE A 82 -12.01 5.13 0.02
CA ILE A 82 -13.41 4.72 -0.19
C ILE A 82 -13.53 3.19 -0.23
N LEU A 83 -12.66 2.52 -0.98
CA LEU A 83 -12.66 1.06 -1.07
C LEU A 83 -12.35 0.41 0.29
N ASN A 84 -11.34 0.89 1.03
CA ASN A 84 -11.02 0.32 2.33
C ASN A 84 -12.10 0.60 3.39
N LEU A 85 -12.83 1.72 3.30
CA LEU A 85 -14.01 1.98 4.12
C LEU A 85 -15.15 0.99 3.81
N ALA A 86 -15.36 0.65 2.54
CA ALA A 86 -16.31 -0.39 2.16
C ALA A 86 -15.88 -1.77 2.69
N TYR A 87 -14.59 -2.13 2.53
CA TYR A 87 -14.05 -3.41 2.97
C TYR A 87 -14.10 -3.57 4.49
N ILE A 88 -13.73 -2.55 5.26
CA ILE A 88 -13.86 -2.60 6.73
C ILE A 88 -15.33 -2.66 7.16
N GLY A 89 -16.26 -2.09 6.38
CA GLY A 89 -17.70 -2.25 6.60
C GLY A 89 -18.17 -3.70 6.47
N VAL A 90 -17.71 -4.41 5.42
CA VAL A 90 -17.97 -5.85 5.27
C VAL A 90 -17.33 -6.64 6.42
N TYR A 91 -16.08 -6.34 6.76
CA TYR A 91 -15.38 -6.99 7.88
C TYR A 91 -16.12 -6.81 9.20
N TYR A 92 -16.53 -5.58 9.52
CA TYR A 92 -17.26 -5.25 10.74
C TYR A 92 -18.59 -5.99 10.86
N HIS A 93 -19.30 -6.20 9.74
CA HIS A 93 -20.56 -6.94 9.74
C HIS A 93 -20.39 -8.39 10.19
N TYR A 94 -19.31 -9.05 9.76
CA TYR A 94 -19.03 -10.46 10.06
C TYR A 94 -18.11 -10.68 11.26
N SER A 95 -17.58 -9.62 11.86
CA SER A 95 -16.72 -9.69 13.04
C SER A 95 -17.54 -10.04 14.29
N LYS A 96 -17.03 -11.01 15.06
CA LYS A 96 -17.60 -11.41 16.36
C LYS A 96 -17.21 -10.43 17.46
N ASP A 97 -15.96 -9.99 17.48
CA ASP A 97 -15.43 -9.00 18.42
C ASP A 97 -15.17 -7.67 17.72
N LYS A 98 -16.26 -6.96 17.42
CA LYS A 98 -16.25 -5.68 16.73
C LYS A 98 -15.36 -4.63 17.42
N TYR A 99 -15.26 -4.68 18.75
CA TYR A 99 -14.47 -3.69 19.48
C TYR A 99 -12.98 -3.94 19.30
N ASN A 100 -12.50 -5.14 19.62
CA ASN A 100 -11.07 -5.43 19.57
C ASN A 100 -10.54 -5.62 18.15
N GLU A 101 -11.33 -6.17 17.23
CA GLU A 101 -10.90 -6.38 15.85
C GLU A 101 -11.01 -5.12 14.99
N VAL A 102 -11.96 -4.22 15.28
CA VAL A 102 -12.26 -3.07 14.39
C VAL A 102 -12.23 -1.73 15.12
N LEU A 103 -13.12 -1.48 16.08
CA LEU A 103 -13.32 -0.13 16.62
C LEU A 103 -12.10 0.41 17.36
N ARG A 104 -11.46 -0.42 18.20
CA ARG A 104 -10.24 -0.05 18.93
C ARG A 104 -9.07 0.23 17.99
N PRO A 105 -8.66 -0.67 17.08
CA PRO A 105 -7.56 -0.38 16.16
C PRO A 105 -7.88 0.77 15.20
N LEU A 106 -9.13 0.90 14.74
CA LEU A 106 -9.55 2.03 13.90
C LEU A 106 -9.47 3.36 14.68
N GLY A 107 -9.91 3.38 15.94
CA GLY A 107 -9.81 4.57 16.80
C GLY A 107 -8.37 4.99 17.03
N ILE A 108 -7.45 4.04 17.28
CA ILE A 108 -6.02 4.29 17.38
C ILE A 108 -5.47 4.86 16.06
N ALA A 109 -5.83 4.25 14.93
CA ALA A 109 -5.41 4.71 13.62
C ALA A 109 -5.88 6.15 13.33
N VAL A 110 -7.16 6.46 13.61
CA VAL A 110 -7.72 7.81 13.47
C VAL A 110 -7.00 8.81 14.36
N ALA A 111 -6.67 8.45 15.61
CA ALA A 111 -5.91 9.33 16.50
C ALA A 111 -4.52 9.63 15.95
N ILE A 112 -3.79 8.61 15.48
CA ILE A 112 -2.45 8.78 14.86
C ILE A 112 -2.55 9.66 13.61
N VAL A 113 -3.48 9.37 12.70
CA VAL A 113 -3.69 10.13 11.46
C VAL A 113 -4.04 11.58 11.77
N SER A 114 -4.88 11.83 12.77
CA SER A 114 -5.28 13.18 13.18
C SER A 114 -4.08 13.98 13.69
N VAL A 115 -3.19 13.36 14.48
CA VAL A 115 -1.95 14.01 14.95
C VAL A 115 -1.02 14.32 13.78
N VAL A 116 -0.80 13.37 12.88
CA VAL A 116 0.10 13.56 11.73
C VAL A 116 -0.42 14.63 10.77
N ILE A 117 -1.71 14.59 10.41
CA ILE A 117 -2.34 15.61 9.56
C ILE A 117 -2.39 16.97 10.29
N GLY A 118 -2.70 16.98 11.57
CA GLY A 118 -2.70 18.20 12.40
C GLY A 118 -1.33 18.87 12.45
N TYR A 119 -0.25 18.08 12.55
CA TYR A 119 1.12 18.57 12.46
C TYR A 119 1.38 19.33 11.14
N ALA A 120 0.85 18.86 10.02
CA ALA A 120 1.00 19.54 8.73
C ALA A 120 0.32 20.92 8.66
N HIS A 121 -0.64 21.21 9.55
CA HIS A 121 -1.30 22.52 9.62
C HIS A 121 -0.56 23.54 10.49
N VAL A 122 0.30 23.08 11.39
CA VAL A 122 1.08 23.95 12.30
C VAL A 122 2.53 24.14 11.85
N GLU A 123 3.05 23.23 11.03
CA GLU A 123 4.40 23.32 10.48
C GLU A 123 4.51 24.47 9.47
N SER A 124 5.70 25.04 9.34
CA SER A 124 5.94 26.15 8.41
C SER A 124 5.83 25.68 6.95
N ALA A 125 5.23 26.53 6.11
CA ALA A 125 4.94 26.19 4.71
C ALA A 125 6.20 25.83 3.89
N ASP A 126 7.36 26.39 4.25
CA ASP A 126 8.65 26.10 3.63
C ASP A 126 9.25 24.74 4.03
N LYS A 127 8.76 24.12 5.11
CA LYS A 127 9.31 22.87 5.67
C LYS A 127 8.34 21.70 5.62
N VAL A 128 7.04 21.99 5.53
CA VAL A 128 5.98 20.98 5.63
C VAL A 128 6.13 19.90 4.58
N GLU A 129 6.47 20.23 3.33
CA GLU A 129 6.66 19.25 2.26
C GLU A 129 7.70 18.18 2.64
N PHE A 130 8.91 18.62 2.99
CA PHE A 130 10.00 17.71 3.33
C PHE A 130 9.74 16.94 4.63
N ARG A 131 9.35 17.63 5.70
CA ARG A 131 9.18 16.99 7.02
C ARG A 131 7.99 16.05 7.07
N TYR A 132 6.87 16.44 6.46
CA TYR A 132 5.71 15.57 6.35
C TYR A 132 6.01 14.35 5.47
N GLY A 133 6.69 14.56 4.33
CA GLY A 133 7.15 13.47 3.46
C GLY A 133 8.02 12.45 4.20
N MET A 134 8.93 12.89 5.08
CA MET A 134 9.71 12.00 5.93
C MET A 134 8.83 11.18 6.90
N VAL A 135 7.91 11.83 7.62
CA VAL A 135 7.02 11.15 8.58
C VAL A 135 6.19 10.08 7.87
N VAL A 136 5.55 10.42 6.75
CA VAL A 136 4.76 9.48 5.95
C VAL A 136 5.62 8.32 5.45
N THR A 137 6.83 8.60 4.99
CA THR A 137 7.78 7.57 4.54
C THR A 137 8.12 6.60 5.66
N ILE A 138 8.48 7.08 6.85
CA ILE A 138 8.84 6.22 7.98
C ILE A 138 7.65 5.33 8.36
N LEU A 139 6.44 5.89 8.45
CA LEU A 139 5.22 5.13 8.75
C LEU A 139 4.92 4.07 7.68
N MET A 140 5.13 4.39 6.41
CA MET A 140 4.99 3.44 5.31
C MET A 140 5.99 2.28 5.43
N LEU A 141 7.27 2.56 5.74
CA LEU A 141 8.28 1.51 5.94
C LEU A 141 7.95 0.64 7.16
N MET A 142 7.42 1.22 8.23
CA MET A 142 6.96 0.45 9.39
C MET A 142 5.85 -0.55 9.00
N LEU A 143 4.91 -0.15 8.13
CA LEU A 143 3.88 -1.06 7.60
C LEU A 143 4.47 -2.16 6.71
N LEU A 144 5.55 -1.88 5.97
CA LEU A 144 6.29 -2.89 5.19
C LEU A 144 7.11 -3.85 6.06
N GLY A 145 7.15 -3.65 7.37
CA GLY A 145 7.89 -4.51 8.30
C GLY A 145 7.43 -5.97 8.28
N ALA A 146 6.13 -6.24 8.16
CA ALA A 146 5.60 -7.61 8.12
C ALA A 146 6.14 -8.41 6.92
N PRO A 147 6.00 -7.95 5.66
CA PRO A 147 6.58 -8.67 4.53
C PRO A 147 8.11 -8.79 4.57
N LEU A 148 8.83 -7.89 5.23
CA LEU A 148 10.27 -8.04 5.49
C LEU A 148 10.58 -9.19 6.46
N LEU A 149 9.79 -9.35 7.52
CA LEU A 149 9.92 -10.48 8.44
C LEU A 149 9.57 -11.81 7.77
N ASP A 150 8.56 -11.81 6.90
CA ASP A 150 8.16 -13.01 6.15
C ASP A 150 9.26 -13.51 5.21
N VAL A 151 10.01 -12.61 4.55
CA VAL A 151 11.17 -12.98 3.73
C VAL A 151 12.16 -13.86 4.50
N ARG A 152 12.47 -13.50 5.76
CA ARG A 152 13.34 -14.31 6.61
C ARG A 152 12.76 -15.69 6.88
N ASN A 153 11.48 -15.75 7.25
CA ASN A 153 10.79 -17.00 7.54
C ASN A 153 10.77 -17.95 6.33
N ILE A 154 10.57 -17.40 5.12
CA ILE A 154 10.56 -18.16 3.87
C ILE A 154 11.92 -18.80 3.60
N ILE A 155 13.02 -18.06 3.80
CA ILE A 155 14.38 -18.58 3.59
C ILE A 155 14.71 -19.68 4.60
N GLU A 156 14.39 -19.46 5.88
CA GLU A 156 14.65 -20.43 6.96
C GLU A 156 13.85 -21.73 6.75
N LYS A 157 12.57 -21.62 6.37
CA LYS A 157 11.67 -22.77 6.20
C LYS A 157 11.68 -23.35 4.79
N LYS A 158 12.31 -22.67 3.82
CA LYS A 158 12.27 -22.98 2.38
C LYS A 158 10.84 -23.19 1.87
N ASP A 159 9.93 -22.31 2.29
CA ASP A 159 8.51 -22.39 1.95
C ASP A 159 7.96 -20.99 1.65
N ALA A 160 7.61 -20.74 0.39
CA ALA A 160 7.06 -19.47 -0.08
C ALA A 160 5.52 -19.48 -0.24
N SER A 161 4.81 -20.43 0.39
CA SER A 161 3.35 -20.55 0.29
C SER A 161 2.56 -19.34 0.81
N SER A 162 3.18 -18.48 1.63
CA SER A 162 2.59 -17.21 2.06
C SER A 162 2.55 -16.13 0.98
N ILE A 163 3.35 -16.27 -0.10
CA ILE A 163 3.40 -15.30 -1.20
C ILE A 163 2.32 -15.64 -2.23
N ILE A 164 1.39 -14.70 -2.43
CA ILE A 164 0.36 -14.80 -3.47
C ILE A 164 0.91 -14.19 -4.76
N PHE A 165 1.31 -15.04 -5.73
CA PHE A 165 1.95 -14.63 -6.99
C PHE A 165 1.28 -13.42 -7.66
N SER A 166 -0.02 -13.52 -7.96
CA SER A 166 -0.76 -12.48 -8.68
C SER A 166 -0.80 -11.15 -7.91
N LEU A 167 -0.85 -11.21 -6.57
CA LEU A 167 -0.86 -10.02 -5.74
C LEU A 167 0.51 -9.34 -5.74
N THR A 168 1.58 -10.13 -5.59
CA THR A 168 2.96 -9.62 -5.58
C THR A 168 3.38 -9.08 -6.94
N VAL A 169 2.97 -9.70 -8.05
CA VAL A 169 3.23 -9.16 -9.40
C VAL A 169 2.53 -7.81 -9.59
N MET A 170 1.27 -7.69 -9.18
CA MET A 170 0.54 -6.42 -9.29
C MET A 170 1.17 -5.34 -8.40
N ALA A 171 1.59 -5.70 -7.17
CA ALA A 171 2.30 -4.78 -6.29
C ALA A 171 3.67 -4.34 -6.87
N ALA A 172 4.40 -5.26 -7.51
CA ALA A 172 5.64 -4.93 -8.22
C ALA A 172 5.38 -3.95 -9.36
N LEU A 173 4.33 -4.16 -10.16
CA LEU A 173 3.96 -3.25 -11.25
C LEU A 173 3.55 -1.86 -10.72
N VAL A 174 2.72 -1.81 -9.67
CA VAL A 174 2.31 -0.54 -9.04
C VAL A 174 3.53 0.22 -8.55
N THR A 175 4.36 -0.42 -7.73
CA THR A 175 5.56 0.23 -7.17
C THR A 175 6.55 0.63 -8.26
N PHE A 176 6.73 -0.17 -9.31
CA PHE A 176 7.57 0.22 -10.44
C PHE A 176 7.05 1.44 -11.19
N LEU A 177 5.73 1.50 -11.47
CA LEU A 177 5.12 2.63 -12.17
C LEU A 177 5.22 3.93 -11.35
N TRP A 178 4.99 3.86 -10.04
CA TRP A 178 5.18 5.01 -9.15
C TRP A 178 6.64 5.40 -8.99
N LEU A 179 7.57 4.44 -9.02
CA LEU A 179 9.00 4.74 -9.06
C LEU A 179 9.37 5.52 -10.33
N LEU A 180 8.90 5.08 -11.51
CA LEU A 180 9.09 5.81 -12.76
C LEU A 180 8.47 7.21 -12.70
N TYR A 181 7.25 7.31 -12.18
CA TYR A 181 6.58 8.60 -12.00
C TYR A 181 7.42 9.54 -11.11
N GLY A 182 7.84 9.07 -9.93
CA GLY A 182 8.67 9.83 -9.00
C GLY A 182 9.99 10.30 -9.62
N LEU A 183 10.62 9.47 -10.46
CA LEU A 183 11.83 9.84 -11.21
C LEU A 183 11.57 11.00 -12.19
N VAL A 184 10.45 10.94 -12.91
CA VAL A 184 10.06 11.96 -13.88
C VAL A 184 9.78 13.31 -13.20
N ILE A 185 9.00 13.31 -12.12
CA ILE A 185 8.70 14.54 -11.35
C ILE A 185 9.80 14.91 -10.34
N LYS A 186 10.91 14.17 -10.33
CA LYS A 186 12.09 14.40 -9.46
C LYS A 186 11.74 14.44 -7.96
N ASN A 187 10.74 13.67 -7.54
CA ASN A 187 10.29 13.61 -6.14
C ASN A 187 10.99 12.47 -5.37
N ALA A 188 11.91 12.84 -4.47
CA ALA A 188 12.73 11.89 -3.72
C ALA A 188 11.92 10.94 -2.82
N PHE A 189 10.79 11.40 -2.25
CA PHE A 189 9.97 10.55 -1.37
C PHE A 189 9.26 9.45 -2.15
N ILE A 190 8.64 9.80 -3.28
CA ILE A 190 7.97 8.82 -4.14
C ILE A 190 8.99 7.82 -4.68
N ILE A 191 10.15 8.29 -5.14
CA ILE A 191 11.25 7.43 -5.61
C ILE A 191 11.65 6.44 -4.51
N PHE A 192 11.94 6.93 -3.30
CA PHE A 192 12.45 6.10 -2.23
C PHE A 192 11.41 5.07 -1.75
N GLN A 193 10.19 5.50 -1.47
CA GLN A 193 9.09 4.65 -1.02
C GLN A 193 8.83 3.50 -2.01
N ASN A 194 8.72 3.84 -3.29
CA ASN A 194 8.40 2.87 -4.32
C ASN A 194 9.61 2.03 -4.76
N GLY A 195 10.83 2.57 -4.68
CA GLY A 195 12.05 1.80 -4.87
C GLY A 195 12.21 0.69 -3.83
N VAL A 196 11.93 0.98 -2.56
CA VAL A 196 11.89 -0.04 -1.50
C VAL A 196 10.79 -1.07 -1.76
N GLY A 197 9.58 -0.61 -2.07
CA GLY A 197 8.44 -1.50 -2.37
C GLY A 197 8.71 -2.44 -3.55
N PHE A 198 9.25 -1.90 -4.65
CA PHE A 198 9.59 -2.68 -5.84
C PHE A 198 10.70 -3.70 -5.57
N THR A 199 11.70 -3.31 -4.79
CA THR A 199 12.78 -4.20 -4.36
C THR A 199 12.24 -5.36 -3.53
N LEU A 200 11.38 -5.06 -2.55
CA LEU A 200 10.75 -6.09 -1.71
C LEU A 200 9.88 -7.05 -2.51
N CYS A 201 9.07 -6.54 -3.45
CA CYS A 201 8.27 -7.38 -4.34
C CYS A 201 9.16 -8.26 -5.23
N SER A 202 10.26 -7.71 -5.75
CA SER A 202 11.23 -8.46 -6.56
C SER A 202 11.87 -9.59 -5.78
N ILE A 203 12.26 -9.34 -4.52
CA ILE A 203 12.77 -10.38 -3.60
C ILE A 203 11.71 -11.46 -3.37
N GLN A 204 10.47 -11.07 -3.11
CA GLN A 204 9.37 -12.02 -2.90
C GLN A 204 9.12 -12.90 -4.14
N LEU A 205 9.07 -12.32 -5.33
CA LEU A 205 8.89 -13.08 -6.57
C LEU A 205 10.06 -14.03 -6.83
N PHE A 206 11.30 -13.60 -6.53
CA PHE A 206 12.47 -14.46 -6.62
C PHE A 206 12.41 -15.63 -5.63
N LEU A 207 12.01 -15.39 -4.38
CA LEU A 207 11.84 -16.45 -3.38
C LEU A 207 10.71 -17.41 -3.76
N LEU A 208 9.62 -16.90 -4.32
CA LEU A 208 8.53 -17.73 -4.84
C LEU A 208 9.01 -18.62 -6.00
N PHE A 209 9.91 -18.13 -6.86
CA PHE A 209 10.53 -18.97 -7.89
C PHE A 209 11.40 -20.09 -7.30
N LEU A 210 12.14 -19.82 -6.20
CA LEU A 210 13.03 -20.79 -5.57
C LEU A 210 12.33 -21.80 -4.65
N TYR A 211 11.33 -21.34 -3.90
CA TYR A 211 10.70 -22.08 -2.80
C TYR A 211 9.18 -22.23 -2.97
N GLY A 212 8.65 -21.84 -4.13
CA GLY A 212 7.27 -22.08 -4.51
C GLY A 212 7.02 -23.56 -4.71
N LYS A 213 5.99 -24.09 -4.05
CA LYS A 213 5.50 -25.43 -4.31
C LYS A 213 4.43 -25.37 -5.41
N PRO A 214 4.32 -26.39 -6.28
CA PRO A 214 3.17 -26.52 -7.17
C PRO A 214 1.87 -26.44 -6.36
N ALA A 215 0.84 -25.78 -6.90
CA ALA A 215 -0.48 -25.83 -6.30
C ALA A 215 -0.91 -27.31 -6.22
N ASP A 216 -1.12 -27.82 -5.02
CA ASP A 216 -1.65 -29.15 -4.83
C ASP A 216 -3.10 -29.14 -5.35
N HIS A 217 -3.31 -29.71 -6.54
CA HIS A 217 -4.64 -29.93 -7.11
C HIS A 217 -5.23 -31.22 -6.52
N SER A 218 -5.26 -31.32 -5.19
CA SER A 218 -6.04 -32.31 -4.46
C SER A 218 -7.14 -31.61 -3.69
N ASP A 219 -8.32 -31.53 -4.33
CA ASP A 219 -9.64 -31.89 -3.80
C ASP A 219 -10.76 -31.50 -4.78
#